data_AF-A0A7X7AKD3-F1
#
_entry.id   AF-A0A7X7AKD3-F1
#
_cell.length_a   1.000
_cell.length_b   1.000
_cell.length_c   1.000
_cell.angle_alpha   90.00
_cell.angle_beta   90.00
_cell.angle_gamma   90.00
#
_symmetry.space_group_name_H-M   'P 1'
#
loop_
_entity.id
_entity.type
_entity.pdbx_description
1 polymer ?
#
loop_
_entity_poly.entity_id
_entity_poly.type
_entity_poly.pdbx_seq_one_letter_code
_entity_poly.pdbx_strand_id
1 'polypeptide(L)'
;MARLPATPSRSSRNVRNGPSPLQTRLSGLAREARWIVFAALAAWLALVLGTWDPADPAWSHSVHSAVTQNRGGILGAHVADFLLFLFGYSTWLWVVLLAHRVVAGFLRLTGSLQQAAPA
;
A
#
# COMPACT_ATOMS: atom_id res chain seq x y z
N MET A 1 -72.70 -0.83 -17.17
CA MET A 1 -71.39 -1.50 -17.35
C MET A 1 -70.35 -0.75 -16.50
N ALA A 2 -70.08 -1.22 -15.29
CA ALA A 2 -69.14 -0.58 -14.37
C ALA A 2 -67.72 -1.10 -14.63
N ARG A 3 -66.78 -0.21 -14.97
CA ARG A 3 -65.36 -0.55 -15.15
C ARG A 3 -64.68 -0.50 -13.78
N LEU A 4 -64.19 -1.63 -13.30
CA LEU A 4 -63.38 -1.71 -12.09
C LEU A 4 -62.01 -1.03 -12.35
N PRO A 5 -61.55 -0.12 -11.47
CA PRO A 5 -60.21 0.44 -11.58
C PRO A 5 -59.16 -0.61 -11.18
N ALA A 6 -58.20 -0.86 -12.06
CA ALA A 6 -57.08 -1.75 -11.79
C ALA A 6 -56.18 -1.16 -10.69
N THR A 7 -55.89 -1.95 -9.67
CA THR A 7 -54.99 -1.59 -8.57
C THR A 7 -53.57 -1.40 -9.10
N PRO A 8 -52.87 -0.28 -8.82
CA PRO A 8 -51.50 -0.11 -9.27
C PRO A 8 -50.59 -1.13 -8.56
N SER A 9 -49.79 -1.84 -9.35
CA SER A 9 -48.71 -2.69 -8.85
C SER A 9 -47.72 -1.84 -8.08
N ARG A 10 -47.57 -2.08 -6.77
CA ARG A 10 -46.52 -1.49 -5.95
C ARG A 10 -45.18 -1.97 -6.51
N SER A 11 -44.53 -1.11 -7.29
CA SER A 11 -43.13 -1.25 -7.65
C SER A 11 -42.31 -1.37 -6.37
N SER A 12 -41.89 -2.60 -6.06
CA SER A 12 -40.88 -2.88 -5.03
C SER A 12 -39.64 -2.07 -5.38
N ARG A 13 -39.47 -0.94 -4.69
CA ARG A 13 -38.28 -0.10 -4.82
C ARG A 13 -37.15 -0.90 -4.20
N ASN A 14 -36.38 -1.56 -5.06
CA ASN A 14 -35.18 -2.29 -4.68
C ASN A 14 -34.26 -1.33 -3.93
N VAL A 15 -34.24 -1.43 -2.60
CA VAL A 15 -33.31 -0.69 -1.73
C VAL A 15 -31.96 -1.37 -1.94
N ARG A 16 -31.25 -0.95 -3.00
CA ARG A 16 -29.83 -1.21 -3.11
C ARG A 16 -29.20 -0.53 -1.90
N ASN A 17 -28.96 -1.31 -0.85
CA ASN A 17 -28.15 -0.90 0.29
C ASN A 17 -26.77 -0.59 -0.28
N GLY A 18 -26.54 0.69 -0.62
CA GLY A 18 -25.21 1.18 -0.94
C GLY A 18 -24.27 0.92 0.24
N PRO A 19 -22.95 0.95 0.02
CA PRO A 19 -21.99 0.75 1.10
C PRO A 19 -22.33 1.66 2.28
N SER A 20 -22.37 1.08 3.49
CA SER A 20 -22.82 1.78 4.68
C SER A 20 -21.96 3.04 4.90
N PRO A 21 -22.50 4.12 5.52
CA PRO A 21 -21.75 5.36 5.72
C PRO A 21 -20.41 5.13 6.47
N LEU A 22 -20.33 4.09 7.31
CA LEU A 22 -19.09 3.66 7.95
C LEU A 22 -18.09 3.02 6.98
N GLN A 23 -18.54 2.19 6.02
CA GLN A 23 -17.68 1.62 4.98
C GLN A 23 -17.09 2.70 4.07
N THR A 24 -17.85 3.76 3.76
CA THR A 24 -17.36 4.89 2.96
C THR A 24 -16.29 5.69 3.72
N ARG A 25 -16.45 5.87 5.04
CA ARG A 25 -15.43 6.52 5.89
C ARG A 25 -14.18 5.63 6.05
N LEU A 26 -14.35 4.33 6.30
CA LEU A 26 -13.24 3.38 6.39
C LEU A 26 -12.44 3.29 5.08
N SER A 27 -13.12 3.25 3.94
CA SER A 27 -12.44 3.22 2.64
C SER A 27 -11.72 4.53 2.31
N GLY A 28 -12.26 5.67 2.76
CA GLY A 28 -11.57 6.96 2.74
C GLY A 28 -10.28 6.92 3.58
N LEU A 29 -10.40 6.55 4.86
CA LEU A 29 -9.28 6.44 5.80
C LEU A 29 -8.23 5.42 5.36
N ALA A 30 -8.65 4.26 4.85
CA ALA A 30 -7.73 3.24 4.34
C ALA A 30 -6.98 3.74 3.09
N ARG A 31 -7.64 4.53 2.25
CA ARG A 31 -7.01 5.15 1.08
C ARG A 31 -6.01 6.23 1.48
N GLU A 32 -6.28 6.97 2.55
CA GLU A 32 -5.33 7.89 3.18
C GLU A 32 -4.19 7.13 3.87
N ALA A 33 -4.43 6.06 4.63
CA ALA A 33 -3.35 5.31 5.27
C ALA A 33 -2.42 4.61 4.27
N ARG A 34 -2.91 4.34 3.05
CA ARG A 34 -2.19 3.62 2.00
C ARG A 34 -0.80 4.22 1.70
N TRP A 35 -0.66 5.53 1.53
CA TRP A 35 0.63 6.12 1.16
C TRP A 35 1.65 6.07 2.31
N ILE A 36 1.20 6.11 3.56
CA ILE A 36 2.07 5.96 4.75
C ILE A 36 2.63 4.54 4.79
N VAL A 37 1.79 3.54 4.56
CA VAL A 37 2.24 2.14 4.49
C VAL A 37 3.27 1.94 3.37
N PHE A 38 3.01 2.51 2.19
CA PHE A 38 3.99 2.49 1.10
C PHE A 38 5.28 3.23 1.46
N ALA A 39 5.22 4.31 2.25
CA ALA A 39 6.39 5.06 2.71
C ALA A 39 7.25 4.25 3.66
N ALA A 40 6.62 3.64 4.66
CA ALA A 40 7.29 2.75 5.60
C ALA A 40 7.94 1.57 4.87
N LEU A 41 7.21 0.96 3.92
CA LEU A 41 7.74 -0.14 3.12
C LEU A 41 8.92 0.30 2.25
N ALA A 42 8.84 1.46 1.58
CA ALA A 42 9.92 1.98 0.75
C ALA A 42 11.19 2.25 1.59
N ALA A 43 11.03 2.92 2.74
CA ALA A 43 12.12 3.23 3.64
C ALA A 43 12.77 1.97 4.20
N TRP A 44 11.95 0.99 4.61
CA TRP A 44 12.42 -0.29 5.09
C TRP A 44 13.19 -1.04 4.00
N LEU A 45 12.67 -1.08 2.77
CA LEU A 45 13.32 -1.74 1.64
C LEU A 45 14.65 -1.05 1.29
N ALA A 46 14.69 0.28 1.28
CA ALA A 46 15.90 1.06 1.02
C ALA A 46 16.99 0.81 2.08
N LEU A 47 16.58 0.76 3.35
CA LEU A 47 17.48 0.46 4.47
C LEU A 47 18.04 -0.95 4.33
N VAL A 48 17.18 -1.94 4.09
CA VAL A 48 17.58 -3.34 3.97
C VAL A 48 18.50 -3.59 2.78
N LEU A 49 18.24 -2.97 1.63
CA LEU A 49 19.12 -3.04 0.46
C LEU A 49 20.44 -2.30 0.68
N GLY A 50 20.39 -1.11 1.30
CA GLY A 50 21.57 -0.30 1.56
C GLY A 50 22.50 -0.92 2.61
N THR A 51 21.96 -1.73 3.51
CA THR A 51 22.73 -2.50 4.51
C THR A 51 22.86 -3.97 4.16
N TRP A 52 22.67 -4.35 2.90
CA TRP A 52 22.87 -5.74 2.48
C TRP A 52 24.36 -6.06 2.46
N ASP A 53 24.73 -7.18 3.08
CA ASP A 53 26.09 -7.70 3.09
C ASP A 53 26.12 -9.14 2.55
N PRO A 54 27.05 -9.50 1.64
CA PRO A 54 27.17 -10.87 1.11
C PRO A 54 27.50 -11.94 2.16
N ALA A 55 28.01 -11.56 3.34
CA ALA A 55 28.31 -12.47 4.43
C ALA A 55 27.09 -12.79 5.32
N ASP A 56 25.95 -12.14 5.08
CA ASP A 56 24.71 -12.41 5.79
C ASP A 56 24.14 -13.79 5.41
N PRO A 57 23.61 -14.55 6.38
CA PRO A 57 22.97 -15.84 6.09
C PRO A 57 21.71 -15.62 5.24
N ALA A 58 21.70 -16.18 4.03
CA ALA A 58 20.59 -16.06 3.10
C ALA A 58 20.37 -17.38 2.33
N TRP A 59 19.30 -17.46 1.53
CA TRP A 59 18.98 -18.72 0.85
C TRP A 59 19.98 -19.00 -0.28
N SER A 60 20.50 -17.97 -0.95
CA SER A 60 21.60 -18.09 -1.92
C SER A 60 22.98 -18.26 -1.27
N HIS A 61 23.13 -17.73 -0.05
CA HIS A 61 24.37 -17.69 0.71
C HIS A 61 24.28 -18.59 1.95
N SER A 62 24.67 -19.85 1.81
CA SER A 62 24.76 -20.84 2.90
C SER A 62 25.95 -20.59 3.84
N VAL A 63 26.20 -19.33 4.21
CA VAL A 63 27.26 -18.97 5.16
C VAL A 63 26.72 -19.22 6.56
N HIS A 64 27.46 -19.98 7.37
CA HIS A 64 27.08 -20.30 8.76
C HIS A 64 27.38 -19.14 9.74
N SER A 65 27.33 -17.90 9.24
CA SER A 65 27.56 -16.70 10.04
C SER A 65 26.42 -16.55 11.05
N ALA A 66 26.71 -16.64 12.34
CA ALA A 66 25.71 -16.48 13.39
C ALA A 66 25.24 -15.02 13.59
N VAL A 67 25.84 -14.07 12.88
CA VAL A 67 25.62 -12.63 13.06
C VAL A 67 25.17 -12.00 11.75
N THR A 68 23.94 -11.51 11.71
CA THR A 68 23.40 -10.74 10.59
C THR A 68 23.78 -9.26 10.76
N GLN A 69 24.43 -8.69 9.75
CA GLN A 69 24.81 -7.27 9.69
C GLN A 69 23.69 -6.40 9.11
N ASN A 70 22.75 -6.99 8.36
CA ASN A 70 21.59 -6.26 7.84
C ASN A 70 20.76 -5.63 8.98
N ARG A 71 20.47 -4.33 8.89
CA ARG A 71 19.63 -3.63 9.88
C ARG A 71 18.17 -4.05 9.85
N GLY A 72 17.71 -4.73 8.80
CA GLY A 72 16.43 -5.44 8.78
C GLY A 72 16.47 -6.84 9.38
N GLY A 73 17.61 -7.24 9.96
CA GLY A 73 17.83 -8.57 10.52
C GLY A 73 17.78 -9.67 9.45
N ILE A 74 17.52 -10.90 9.89
CA ILE A 74 17.46 -12.10 9.04
C ILE A 74 16.42 -11.94 7.92
N LEU A 75 15.25 -11.38 8.25
CA LEU A 75 14.17 -11.13 7.29
C LEU A 75 14.61 -10.15 6.20
N GLY A 76 15.33 -9.09 6.58
CA GLY A 76 15.91 -8.14 5.63
C GLY A 76 16.96 -8.78 4.73
N ALA A 77 17.88 -9.56 5.30
CA ALA A 77 18.90 -10.28 4.54
C ALA A 77 18.30 -11.18 3.46
N HIS A 78 17.28 -11.98 3.80
CA HIS A 78 16.58 -12.82 2.83
C HIS A 78 15.87 -12.00 1.75
N VAL A 79 15.16 -10.93 2.13
CA VAL A 79 14.43 -10.10 1.16
C VAL A 79 15.40 -9.44 0.19
N ALA A 80 16.48 -8.82 0.67
CA ALA A 80 17.51 -8.24 -0.20
C ALA A 80 18.14 -9.30 -1.12
N ASP A 81 18.46 -10.49 -0.60
CA ASP A 81 19.00 -11.61 -1.38
C ASP A 81 18.05 -12.03 -2.51
N PHE A 82 16.76 -12.23 -2.22
CA PHE A 82 15.76 -12.58 -3.24
C PHE A 82 15.59 -11.49 -4.31
N LEU A 83 15.53 -10.21 -3.92
CA LEU A 83 15.33 -9.14 -4.89
C LEU A 83 16.58 -8.91 -5.74
N LEU A 84 17.77 -8.92 -5.14
CA LEU A 84 19.04 -8.82 -5.88
C LEU A 84 19.25 -10.05 -6.78
N PHE A 85 18.85 -11.24 -6.35
CA PHE A 85 18.94 -12.44 -7.17
C PHE A 85 18.00 -12.38 -8.39
N LEU A 86 16.74 -11.94 -8.20
CA LEU A 86 15.74 -11.93 -9.27
C LEU A 86 15.88 -10.74 -10.22
N PHE A 87 16.24 -9.56 -9.70
CA PHE A 87 16.26 -8.30 -10.46
C PHE A 87 17.64 -7.64 -10.55
N GLY A 88 18.62 -8.08 -9.75
CA GLY A 88 19.93 -7.45 -9.68
C GLY A 88 19.85 -5.98 -9.28
N TYR A 89 20.65 -5.15 -9.95
CA TYR A 89 20.69 -3.70 -9.74
C TYR A 89 19.34 -3.01 -10.02
N SER A 90 18.47 -3.63 -10.82
CA SER A 90 17.13 -3.10 -11.12
C SER A 90 16.22 -3.05 -9.90
N THR A 91 16.59 -3.70 -8.80
CA THR A 91 15.86 -3.61 -7.52
C THR A 91 15.75 -2.17 -7.02
N TRP A 92 16.77 -1.34 -7.25
CA TRP A 92 16.72 0.08 -6.88
C TRP A 92 15.58 0.84 -7.56
N LEU A 93 15.12 0.41 -8.73
CA LEU A 93 13.95 1.00 -9.39
C LEU A 93 12.67 0.75 -8.58
N TRP A 94 12.52 -0.39 -7.93
CA TRP A 94 11.38 -0.65 -7.06
C TRP A 94 11.34 0.30 -5.87
N VAL A 95 12.49 0.57 -5.26
CA VAL A 95 12.63 1.57 -4.19
C VAL A 95 12.21 2.96 -4.69
N VAL A 96 12.71 3.38 -5.86
CA VAL A 96 12.38 4.66 -6.47
C VAL A 96 10.89 4.77 -6.82
N LEU A 97 10.29 3.71 -7.38
CA LEU A 97 8.86 3.68 -7.72
C LEU A 97 7.99 3.78 -6.47
N LEU A 98 8.35 3.07 -5.40
CA LEU A 98 7.67 3.16 -4.11
C LEU A 98 7.79 4.58 -3.52
N ALA A 99 8.99 5.15 -3.52
CA ALA A 99 9.23 6.52 -3.07
C ALA A 99 8.42 7.54 -3.89
N HIS A 100 8.37 7.40 -5.21
CA HIS A 100 7.57 8.27 -6.08
C HIS A 100 6.07 8.18 -5.76
N ARG A 101 5.54 6.98 -5.47
CA ARG A 101 4.14 6.81 -5.06
C ARG A 101 3.84 7.48 -3.72
N VAL A 102 4.81 7.49 -2.81
CA VAL A 102 4.72 8.14 -1.51
C VAL A 102 4.70 9.65 -1.66
N VAL A 103 5.61 10.21 -2.45
CA VAL A 103 5.66 11.65 -2.74
C VAL A 103 4.36 12.09 -3.42
N ALA A 104 3.87 11.33 -4.40
CA ALA A 104 2.60 11.62 -5.04
C ALA A 104 1.40 11.52 -4.06
N GLY A 105 1.46 10.62 -3.08
CA GLY A 105 0.48 10.56 -1.99
C GLY A 105 0.54 11.80 -1.10
N PHE A 106 1.73 12.16 -0.63
CA PHE A 106 1.98 13.32 0.22
C PHE A 106 1.52 14.63 -0.43
N LEU A 107 1.89 14.85 -1.69
CA LEU A 107 1.52 16.05 -2.46
C LEU A 107 0.00 16.17 -2.67
N ARG A 108 -0.73 15.04 -2.76
CA ARG A 108 -2.20 15.05 -2.86
C ARG A 108 -2.84 15.55 -1.56
N LEU A 109 -2.27 15.20 -0.40
CA LEU A 109 -2.81 15.64 0.90
C LEU A 109 -2.52 17.09 1.17
N THR A 110 -1.30 17.56 0.87
CA THR A 110 -0.97 18.98 1.00
C THR A 110 -1.84 19.84 0.08
N GLY A 111 -2.18 19.34 -1.12
CA GLY A 111 -3.14 20.00 -2.01
C GLY A 111 -4.56 20.08 -1.43
N SER A 112 -5.04 19.03 -0.75
CA SER A 112 -6.36 19.05 -0.10
C SER A 112 -6.44 19.97 1.12
N LEU A 113 -5.35 20.10 1.89
CA LEU A 113 -5.29 21.02 3.03
C LEU A 113 -5.34 22.49 2.59
N GLN A 114 -4.73 22.81 1.44
CA GLN A 114 -4.72 24.17 0.91
C GLN A 114 -6.08 24.63 0.35
N GLN A 115 -6.95 23.69 -0.06
CA GLN A 115 -8.34 24.00 -0.47
C GLN A 115 -9.29 24.23 0.71
N ALA A 116 -8.95 23.74 1.91
CA ALA A 116 -9.77 23.86 3.12
C ALA A 116 -9.54 25.15 3.91
N ALA A 117 -8.54 25.96 3.54
CA ALA A 117 -8.29 27.28 4.11
C ALA A 117 -8.83 28.36 3.14
N PRO A 118 -10.12 28.75 3.25
CA PRO A 118 -10.57 29.97 2.60
C PRO A 118 -9.92 31.18 3.30
N ALA A 119 -9.39 32.10 2.49
CA ALA A 119 -9.00 33.44 2.92
C ALA A 119 -10.22 34.30 3.25
#